data_AF-H2XL31-F1
#
_entry.id   AF-H2XL31-F1
#
_cell.length_a   1.000
_cell.length_b   1.000
_cell.length_c   1.000
_cell.angle_alpha   90.00
_cell.angle_beta   90.00
_cell.angle_gamma   90.00
#
_symmetry.space_group_name_H-M   'P 1'
#
loop_
_entity.id
_entity.type
_entity.pdbx_description
1 polymer ?
#
loop_
_entity_poly.entity_id
_entity_poly.type
_entity_poly.pdbx_seq_one_letter_code
_entity_poly.pdbx_strand_id
1 'polypeptide(L)'
;MKKGLHYSTKLKIKSSGEIENTSCECPAGQGPHSTCKHIAVVLCMLVEFREKGVLDLDSCTGSLQTFHQPKQKHQGGPVEASKLPGVSTTDVDDDPRPMEYRNAP
;
A
#
# COMPACT_ATOMS: atom_id res chain seq x y z
N MET A 1 2.37 12.26 -14.29
CA MET A 1 1.31 11.59 -13.50
C MET A 1 1.55 10.09 -13.58
N LYS A 2 1.81 9.41 -12.45
CA LYS A 2 1.85 7.94 -12.44
C LYS A 2 0.45 7.46 -12.84
N LYS A 3 0.34 6.58 -13.84
CA LYS A 3 -0.93 5.94 -14.18
C LYS A 3 -1.43 5.24 -12.92
N GLY A 4 -2.65 5.56 -12.48
CA GLY A 4 -3.24 4.95 -11.29
C GLY A 4 -3.37 3.44 -11.52
N LEU A 5 -2.74 2.66 -10.66
CA LEU A 5 -2.85 1.20 -10.69
C LEU A 5 -4.30 0.83 -10.32
N HIS A 6 -4.99 0.17 -11.23
CA HIS A 6 -6.35 -0.32 -11.02
C HIS A 6 -6.32 -1.83 -10.94
N TYR A 7 -7.10 -2.40 -10.01
CA TYR A 7 -7.29 -3.84 -9.88
C TYR A 7 -8.75 -4.20 -10.14
N SER A 8 -9.02 -5.04 -11.13
CA SER A 8 -10.36 -5.59 -11.35
C SER A 8 -10.66 -6.68 -10.31
N THR A 9 -11.81 -6.56 -9.65
CA THR A 9 -12.34 -7.54 -8.70
C THR A 9 -13.73 -8.00 -9.12
N LYS A 10 -14.01 -9.30 -9.00
CA LYS A 10 -15.33 -9.90 -9.26
C LYS A 10 -15.84 -10.56 -8.00
N LEU A 11 -17.10 -10.33 -7.67
CA LEU A 11 -17.79 -10.87 -6.50
C LEU A 11 -19.12 -11.47 -6.94
N LYS A 12 -19.44 -12.66 -6.47
CA LYS A 12 -20.76 -13.28 -6.61
C LYS A 12 -21.37 -13.38 -5.21
N ILE A 13 -22.51 -12.72 -5.02
CA ILE A 13 -23.20 -12.64 -3.72
C ILE A 13 -24.58 -13.27 -3.90
N LYS A 14 -24.96 -14.16 -2.99
CA LYS A 14 -26.30 -14.76 -2.96
C LYS A 14 -27.32 -13.73 -2.47
N SER A 15 -28.61 -14.00 -2.70
CA SER A 15 -29.71 -13.20 -2.13
C SER A 15 -29.70 -13.16 -0.59
N SER A 16 -29.10 -14.17 0.07
CA SER A 16 -28.88 -14.18 1.52
C SER A 16 -27.83 -13.17 2.01
N GLY A 17 -27.06 -12.56 1.10
CA GLY A 17 -25.91 -11.72 1.43
C GLY A 17 -24.60 -12.50 1.63
N GLU A 18 -24.63 -13.84 1.53
CA GLU A 18 -23.42 -14.66 1.57
C GLU A 18 -22.61 -14.52 0.29
N ILE A 19 -21.28 -14.47 0.45
CA ILE A 19 -20.35 -14.47 -0.67
C ILE A 19 -20.19 -15.91 -1.18
N GLU A 20 -20.48 -16.13 -2.46
CA GLU A 20 -20.34 -17.43 -3.12
C GLU A 20 -18.94 -17.58 -3.73
N ASN A 21 -18.49 -16.57 -4.47
CA ASN A 21 -17.20 -16.56 -5.15
C ASN A 21 -16.59 -15.16 -5.22
N THR A 22 -15.26 -15.13 -5.20
CA THR A 22 -14.46 -13.90 -5.27
C THR A 22 -13.24 -14.12 -6.15
N SER A 23 -12.88 -13.12 -6.95
CA SER A 23 -11.70 -13.16 -7.82
C SER A 23 -11.08 -11.78 -7.96
N CYS A 24 -9.75 -11.70 -7.96
CA CYS A 24 -9.01 -10.46 -8.17
C CYS A 24 -7.80 -10.71 -9.08
N GLU A 25 -7.48 -9.76 -9.94
CA GLU A 25 -6.35 -9.89 -10.88
C GLU A 25 -4.97 -9.90 -10.20
N CYS A 26 -4.87 -9.45 -8.94
CA CYS A 26 -3.61 -9.42 -8.22
C CYS A 26 -3.07 -10.85 -7.99
N PRO A 27 -1.75 -11.06 -7.85
CA PRO A 27 -1.17 -12.38 -7.68
C PRO A 27 -1.79 -13.20 -6.53
N ALA A 28 -2.10 -12.54 -5.41
CA ALA A 28 -2.72 -13.17 -4.25
C ALA A 28 -4.23 -13.48 -4.43
N GLY A 29 -4.84 -13.01 -5.52
CA GLY A 29 -6.27 -13.11 -5.75
C GLY A 29 -6.69 -13.92 -6.97
N GLN A 30 -5.73 -14.57 -7.61
CA GLN A 30 -5.99 -15.48 -8.72
C GLN A 30 -6.62 -16.77 -8.19
N GLY A 31 -7.96 -16.84 -8.25
CA GLY A 31 -8.73 -18.00 -7.83
C GLY A 31 -10.21 -17.69 -7.64
N PRO A 32 -11.06 -18.72 -7.46
CA PRO A 32 -12.51 -18.58 -7.29
C PRO A 32 -12.94 -18.17 -5.87
N HIS A 33 -12.03 -18.22 -4.89
CA HIS A 33 -12.25 -17.84 -3.50
C HIS A 33 -11.11 -16.93 -3.00
N SER A 34 -10.81 -15.89 -3.78
CA SER A 34 -9.79 -14.89 -3.43
C SER A 34 -10.07 -14.18 -2.11
N THR A 35 -9.05 -14.09 -1.26
CA THR A 35 -9.09 -13.38 0.03
C THR A 35 -8.07 -12.25 0.11
N CYS A 36 -7.65 -11.71 -1.04
CA CYS A 36 -6.65 -10.66 -1.06
C CYS A 36 -7.16 -9.34 -0.46
N LYS A 37 -6.24 -8.45 -0.08
CA LYS A 37 -6.57 -7.13 0.48
C LYS A 37 -7.54 -6.32 -0.39
N HIS A 38 -7.47 -6.46 -1.70
CA HIS A 38 -8.38 -5.75 -2.62
C HIS A 38 -9.82 -6.24 -2.46
N ILE A 39 -10.04 -7.54 -2.30
CA ILE A 39 -11.37 -8.10 -2.00
C ILE A 39 -11.87 -7.58 -0.66
N ALA A 40 -11.03 -7.60 0.38
CA ALA A 40 -11.40 -7.08 1.70
C ALA A 40 -11.86 -5.61 1.64
N VAL A 41 -11.11 -4.75 0.93
CA VAL A 41 -11.46 -3.34 0.75
C VAL A 41 -12.82 -3.19 0.03
N VAL A 42 -13.07 -3.95 -1.03
CA VAL A 42 -14.35 -3.89 -1.76
C VAL A 42 -15.52 -4.35 -0.87
N LEU A 43 -15.33 -5.37 -0.04
CA LEU A 43 -16.35 -5.81 0.90
C LEU A 43 -16.64 -4.76 1.98
N CYS A 44 -15.60 -4.13 2.54
CA CYS A 44 -15.78 -3.00 3.45
C CYS A 44 -16.54 -1.85 2.78
N MET A 45 -16.17 -1.49 1.55
CA MET A 45 -16.85 -0.48 0.75
C MET A 45 -18.35 -0.79 0.57
N LEU A 46 -18.71 -2.05 0.29
CA LEU A 46 -20.10 -2.46 0.15
C LEU A 46 -20.89 -2.35 1.46
N VAL A 47 -20.27 -2.66 2.59
CA VAL A 47 -20.88 -2.50 3.92
C VAL A 47 -21.11 -1.02 4.22
N GLU A 48 -20.10 -0.17 4.01
CA GLU A 48 -20.24 1.27 4.21
C GLU A 48 -21.30 1.89 3.30
N PHE A 49 -21.36 1.45 2.04
CA PHE A 49 -22.38 1.91 1.10
C PHE A 49 -23.78 1.53 1.57
N ARG A 50 -23.95 0.30 2.06
CA ARG A 50 -25.24 -0.16 2.59
C ARG A 50 -25.70 0.70 3.77
N GLU A 51 -24.79 1.10 4.65
CA GLU A 51 -25.10 1.86 5.85
C GLU A 51 -25.32 3.36 5.58
N LYS A 52 -24.47 3.97 4.75
CA LYS A 52 -24.46 5.42 4.50
C LYS A 52 -25.23 5.83 3.26
N GLY A 53 -25.48 4.91 2.32
CA GLY A 53 -26.08 5.18 1.01
C GLY A 53 -25.17 5.95 0.04
N VAL A 54 -23.97 6.33 0.48
CA VAL A 54 -22.98 7.12 -0.28
C VAL A 54 -21.59 6.56 0.01
N LEU A 55 -20.76 6.52 -1.03
CA LEU A 55 -19.34 6.20 -0.91
C LEU A 55 -18.53 7.49 -0.84
N ASP A 56 -17.85 7.71 0.27
CA ASP A 56 -16.81 8.73 0.36
C ASP A 56 -15.49 8.12 -0.14
N LEU A 57 -15.07 8.54 -1.32
CA LEU A 57 -13.85 8.04 -1.97
C LEU A 57 -12.62 8.87 -1.59
N ASP A 58 -12.78 9.91 -0.77
CA ASP A 58 -11.67 10.75 -0.34
C ASP A 58 -10.85 10.01 0.74
N SER A 59 -9.73 9.44 0.30
CA SER A 59 -8.71 8.93 1.23
C SER A 59 -7.94 10.09 1.85
N CYS A 60 -7.66 10.01 3.15
CA CYS A 60 -6.72 10.90 3.84
C CYS A 60 -5.29 10.89 3.25
N THR A 61 -4.99 9.95 2.36
CA THR A 61 -3.74 9.86 1.58
C THR A 61 -3.89 10.17 0.10
N GLY A 62 -5.11 10.43 -0.38
CA GLY A 62 -5.41 10.78 -1.76
C GLY A 62 -4.89 12.17 -2.14
N SER A 63 -4.76 13.05 -1.15
CA SER A 63 -4.05 14.32 -1.28
C SER A 63 -2.65 14.20 -0.70
N LEU A 64 -1.67 14.81 -1.39
CA LEU A 64 -0.30 14.89 -0.89
C LEU A 64 -0.32 15.66 0.43
N GLN A 65 0.22 15.06 1.50
CA GLN A 65 0.33 15.72 2.80
C GLN A 65 1.16 16.99 2.66
N THR A 66 0.50 18.15 2.82
CA THR A 66 1.13 19.47 2.64
C THR A 66 1.90 19.93 3.88
N PHE A 67 1.63 19.37 5.06
CA PHE A 67 2.27 19.80 6.31
C PHE A 67 3.76 19.43 6.40
N HIS A 68 4.18 18.32 5.78
CA HIS A 68 5.59 17.92 5.66
C HIS A 68 6.28 18.51 4.44
N GLN A 69 5.56 19.25 3.59
CA GLN A 69 6.17 19.84 2.41
C GLN A 69 7.12 20.97 2.84
N PRO A 70 8.40 20.93 2.46
CA PRO A 70 9.34 22.02 2.75
C PRO A 70 8.77 23.34 2.21
N LYS A 71 8.67 24.36 3.07
CA LYS A 71 8.20 25.69 2.68
C LYS A 71 9.04 26.31 1.56
N GLN A 72 10.29 25.87 1.44
CA GLN A 72 11.21 26.29 0.38
C GLN A 72 11.69 25.05 -0.37
N LYS A 73 11.72 25.15 -1.71
CA LYS A 73 12.36 24.13 -2.54
C LYS A 73 13.86 24.13 -2.23
N HIS A 74 14.39 22.98 -1.84
CA HIS A 74 15.84 22.80 -1.75
C HIS A 74 16.46 23.07 -3.12
N GLN A 75 17.32 24.08 -3.22
CA GLN A 75 18.00 24.44 -4.47
C GLN A 75 19.34 23.72 -4.66
N GLY A 76 19.83 23.01 -3.64
CA GLY A 76 21.04 22.21 -3.77
C GLY A 76 20.80 20.99 -4.65
N GLY A 77 21.83 20.60 -5.40
CA GLY A 77 21.85 19.34 -6.11
C GLY A 77 21.87 18.14 -5.15
N PRO A 78 21.66 16.91 -5.66
CA PRO A 78 21.84 15.70 -4.88
C PRO A 78 23.24 15.69 -4.24
N VAL A 79 23.30 15.45 -2.93
CA VAL A 79 24.57 15.28 -2.22
C VAL A 79 24.91 13.79 -2.22
N GLU A 80 26.12 13.44 -2.61
CA GLU A 80 26.61 12.07 -2.52
C GLU A 80 26.61 11.63 -1.05
N ALA A 81 26.19 10.38 -0.78
CA ALA A 81 26.06 9.86 0.59
C ALA A 81 27.38 9.97 1.40
N SER A 82 28.53 9.85 0.73
CA SER A 82 29.87 10.01 1.33
C SER A 82 30.17 11.42 1.85
N LYS A 83 29.38 12.43 1.43
CA LYS A 83 29.53 13.83 1.82
C LYS A 83 28.52 14.25 2.90
N LEU A 84 27.69 13.32 3.38
CA LEU A 84 26.76 13.60 4.48
C LEU A 84 27.51 13.61 5.82
N PRO A 85 27.32 14.64 6.66
CA PRO A 85 27.96 14.71 7.97
C PRO A 85 27.46 13.57 8.86
N GLY A 86 28.38 12.80 9.43
CA GLY A 86 28.07 11.66 10.31
C GLY A 86 27.82 10.33 9.59
N VAL A 87 27.91 10.28 8.26
CA VAL A 87 27.92 9.02 7.51
C VAL A 87 29.35 8.51 7.43
N SER A 88 29.71 7.58 8.31
CA SER A 88 30.86 6.73 8.08
C SER A 88 30.46 5.74 6.97
N THR A 89 31.17 5.77 5.84
CA THR A 89 30.99 4.76 4.78
C THR A 89 31.49 3.38 5.20
N THR A 90 31.93 3.22 6.44
CA THR A 90 32.29 1.96 7.08
C THR A 90 31.12 1.32 7.82
N ASP A 91 30.04 2.07 8.10
CA ASP A 91 28.81 1.54 8.72
C ASP A 91 27.78 1.12 7.66
N VAL A 92 28.27 0.56 6.55
CA VAL A 92 27.41 -0.14 5.60
C VAL A 92 27.11 -1.49 6.23
N ASP A 93 25.82 -1.69 6.52
CA ASP A 93 25.20 -2.97 6.89
C ASP A 93 25.46 -3.48 8.32
N ASP A 94 25.07 -2.70 9.33
CA ASP A 94 24.56 -3.34 10.54
C ASP A 94 23.21 -3.98 10.21
N ASP A 95 23.27 -5.20 9.68
CA ASP A 95 22.11 -6.07 9.58
C ASP A 95 21.42 -6.11 10.95
N PRO A 96 20.19 -5.59 11.10
CA PRO A 96 19.55 -5.43 12.40
C PRO A 96 19.19 -6.77 13.04
N ARG A 97 19.36 -7.89 12.32
CA ARG A 97 19.19 -9.23 12.87
C ARG A 97 20.24 -9.51 13.96
N PRO A 98 19.87 -10.24 15.03
CA PRO A 98 20.84 -10.78 15.98
C PRO A 98 21.96 -11.53 15.25
N MET A 99 23.16 -11.52 15.83
CA MET A 99 24.38 -12.03 15.18
C MET A 99 24.23 -13.48 14.66
N GLU A 100 23.41 -14.28 15.33
CA GLU A 100 23.07 -15.68 14.99
C GLU A 100 22.23 -15.84 13.71
N TYR A 101 21.58 -14.77 13.26
CA TYR A 101 20.68 -14.75 12.10
C TYR A 101 21.19 -13.88 10.94
N ARG A 102 22.34 -13.22 11.10
CA ARG A 102 23.02 -12.54 9.98
C ARG A 102 23.52 -13.61 9.00
N ASN A 103 23.26 -13.44 7.70
CA ASN A 103 23.65 -14.36 6.61
C ASN A 103 23.07 -15.79 6.67
N ALA A 104 22.00 -16.03 7.45
CA ALA A 104 21.22 -17.26 7.29
C ALA A 104 20.54 -17.29 5.89
N PRO A 105 20.51 -18.45 5.22
CA PRO A 105 19.93 -18.61 3.88
C PRO A 105 18.43 -18.31 3.81
#